data_AF-A0A956TST6-F1
#
_entry.id   AF-A0A956TST6-F1
#
_cell.length_a   1.000
_cell.length_b   1.000
_cell.length_c   1.000
_cell.angle_alpha   90.00
_cell.angle_beta   90.00
_cell.angle_gamma   90.00
#
_symmetry.space_group_name_H-M   'P 1'
#
loop_
_entity.id
_entity.type
_entity.pdbx_description
1 polymer ?
#
loop_
_entity_poly.entity_id
_entity_poly.type
_entity_poly.pdbx_seq_one_letter_code
_entity_poly.pdbx_strand_id
1 'polypeptide(L)'
;MARRPALERDEVFDACNRLQAEGREVSATALLDALGGGSLRTIYRYLEDWRKEQPKEPGNNRDTELPENILAVFKATWRTATIEADKATAAAREQAAEEVKAAQKQFSEALDAIERLEAQSDSDAKQIEELTAKAAELDSKVNQLQEARAADGATINELRQQTGGQEKEIERLRNELERERKEKDAAVREAAELKGTADTLKAQNESLMTKLGGKTRK
;
A
#
# COMPACT_ATOMS: atom_id res chain seq x y z
N MET A 1 9.89 -84.15 -17.61
CA MET A 1 10.93 -83.16 -17.30
C MET A 1 12.03 -83.87 -16.52
N ALA A 2 13.17 -84.16 -17.17
CA ALA A 2 14.26 -84.92 -16.56
C ALA A 2 14.95 -84.08 -15.48
N ARG A 3 15.12 -84.63 -14.27
CA ARG A 3 15.94 -84.01 -13.22
C ARG A 3 17.39 -84.00 -13.68
N ARG A 4 18.03 -82.81 -13.71
CA ARG A 4 19.46 -82.69 -13.97
C ARG A 4 20.28 -83.43 -12.89
N PRO A 5 21.43 -84.03 -13.25
CA PRO A 5 22.32 -84.68 -12.30
C PRO A 5 22.82 -83.69 -11.24
N ALA A 6 23.27 -84.22 -10.10
CA ALA A 6 23.82 -83.42 -9.02
C ALA A 6 25.05 -82.63 -9.52
N LEU A 7 25.15 -81.37 -9.11
CA LEU A 7 26.25 -80.47 -9.50
C LEU A 7 27.55 -80.92 -8.82
N GLU A 8 28.57 -81.25 -9.62
CA GLU A 8 29.87 -81.72 -9.12
C GLU A 8 30.82 -80.56 -8.81
N ARG A 9 31.78 -80.78 -7.90
CA ARG A 9 32.73 -79.74 -7.44
C ARG A 9 33.58 -79.18 -8.58
N ASP A 10 34.09 -80.06 -9.44
CA ASP A 10 35.04 -79.70 -10.48
C ASP A 10 34.39 -78.85 -11.58
N GLU A 11 33.10 -79.10 -11.90
CA GLU A 11 32.34 -78.29 -12.85
C GLU A 11 32.18 -76.83 -12.37
N VAL A 12 31.99 -76.63 -11.05
CA VAL A 12 31.91 -75.28 -10.47
C VAL A 12 33.26 -74.58 -10.50
N PHE A 13 34.34 -75.30 -10.22
CA PHE A 13 35.70 -74.75 -10.24
C PHE A 13 36.13 -74.33 -11.65
N ASP A 14 35.83 -75.14 -12.67
CA ASP A 14 36.07 -74.80 -14.07
C ASP A 14 35.27 -73.58 -14.51
N ALA A 15 34.01 -73.47 -14.08
CA ALA A 15 33.18 -72.29 -14.33
C ALA A 15 33.74 -71.03 -13.63
N CYS A 16 34.21 -71.15 -12.38
CA CYS A 16 34.87 -70.05 -11.67
C CYS A 16 36.13 -69.57 -12.40
N ASN A 17 37.01 -70.51 -12.79
CA ASN A 17 38.25 -70.20 -13.51
C ASN A 17 37.97 -69.54 -14.86
N ARG A 18 36.93 -70.00 -15.57
CA ARG A 18 36.51 -69.38 -16.84
C ARG A 18 36.02 -67.95 -16.65
N LEU A 19 35.14 -67.72 -15.66
CA LEU A 19 34.65 -66.36 -15.35
C LEU A 19 35.78 -65.42 -14.94
N GLN A 20 36.76 -65.92 -14.16
CA GLN A 20 37.94 -65.15 -13.78
C GLN A 20 38.84 -64.82 -14.99
N ALA A 21 39.07 -65.78 -15.89
CA ALA A 21 39.85 -65.58 -17.11
C ALA A 21 39.19 -64.59 -18.09
N GLU A 22 37.86 -64.53 -18.09
CA GLU A 22 37.06 -63.55 -18.85
C GLU A 22 37.03 -62.17 -18.18
N GLY A 23 37.64 -61.99 -17.00
CA GLY A 23 37.62 -60.74 -16.24
C GLY A 23 36.24 -60.39 -15.66
N ARG A 24 35.33 -61.36 -15.58
CA ARG A 24 34.00 -61.19 -14.99
C ARG A 24 34.01 -61.53 -13.50
N GLU A 25 33.14 -60.88 -12.75
CA GLU A 25 33.03 -61.14 -11.32
C GLU A 25 32.54 -62.58 -11.05
N VAL A 26 33.33 -63.35 -10.30
CA VAL A 26 32.99 -64.72 -9.88
C VAL A 26 32.04 -64.66 -8.66
N SER A 27 30.75 -64.49 -8.96
CA SER A 27 29.66 -64.48 -7.98
C SER A 27 28.77 -65.72 -8.10
N ALA A 28 28.07 -66.09 -7.02
CA ALA A 28 27.21 -67.28 -7.00
C ALA A 28 26.06 -67.20 -8.02
N THR A 29 25.59 -65.99 -8.35
CA THR A 29 24.58 -65.74 -9.38
C THR A 29 25.17 -65.88 -10.79
N ALA A 30 26.38 -65.33 -11.03
CA ALA A 30 27.07 -65.50 -12.31
C ALA A 30 27.40 -66.98 -12.59
N LEU A 31 27.73 -67.75 -11.54
CA LEU A 31 27.92 -69.20 -11.64
C LEU A 31 26.62 -69.94 -11.90
N LEU A 32 25.51 -69.55 -11.27
CA LEU A 32 24.20 -70.16 -11.53
C LEU A 32 23.78 -69.98 -12.99
N ASP A 33 24.01 -68.78 -13.54
CA ASP A 33 23.71 -68.47 -14.95
C ASP A 33 24.64 -69.24 -15.89
N ALA A 34 25.94 -69.31 -15.59
CA ALA A 34 26.93 -70.01 -16.42
C ALA A 34 26.74 -71.54 -16.42
N LEU A 35 26.33 -72.13 -15.29
CA LEU A 35 26.05 -73.55 -15.13
C LEU A 35 24.62 -73.91 -15.59
N GLY A 36 23.76 -72.90 -15.76
CA GLY A 36 22.39 -73.04 -16.24
C GLY A 36 21.43 -73.74 -15.27
N GLY A 37 21.81 -73.91 -13.99
CA GLY A 37 20.99 -74.47 -12.93
C GLY A 37 21.76 -75.29 -11.89
N GLY A 38 21.25 -75.33 -10.65
CA GLY A 38 21.87 -76.02 -9.52
C GLY A 38 21.36 -75.47 -8.19
N SER A 39 21.62 -76.17 -7.09
CA SER A 39 21.30 -75.62 -5.76
C SER A 39 22.29 -74.51 -5.43
N LEU A 40 21.79 -73.28 -5.24
CA LEU A 40 22.59 -72.14 -4.81
C LEU A 40 23.42 -72.44 -3.56
N ARG A 41 22.87 -73.22 -2.62
CA ARG A 41 23.58 -73.64 -1.40
C ARG A 41 24.84 -74.46 -1.71
N THR A 42 24.79 -75.31 -2.73
CA THR A 42 25.93 -76.12 -3.17
C THR A 42 26.96 -75.25 -3.93
N ILE A 43 26.48 -74.31 -4.77
CA ILE A 43 27.34 -73.35 -5.47
C ILE A 43 28.09 -72.46 -4.46
N TYR A 44 27.41 -71.94 -3.44
CA TYR A 44 28.06 -71.15 -2.39
C TYR A 44 29.16 -71.94 -1.67
N ARG A 45 28.91 -73.21 -1.33
CA ARG A 45 29.92 -74.07 -0.68
C ARG A 45 31.16 -74.23 -1.56
N TYR A 46 30.98 -74.60 -2.82
CA TYR A 46 32.13 -74.81 -3.72
C TYR A 46 32.79 -73.50 -4.16
N LEU A 47 32.06 -72.39 -4.23
CA LEU A 47 32.65 -71.05 -4.46
C LEU A 47 33.54 -70.63 -3.29
N GLU A 48 33.13 -70.89 -2.05
CA GLU A 48 33.97 -70.64 -0.87
C GLU A 48 35.22 -71.51 -0.87
N ASP A 49 35.10 -72.80 -1.22
CA ASP A 49 36.24 -73.71 -1.33
C ASP A 49 37.20 -73.26 -2.44
N TRP A 50 36.67 -72.86 -3.61
CA TRP A 50 37.46 -72.31 -4.70
C TRP A 50 38.19 -71.03 -4.29
N ARG A 51 37.52 -70.09 -3.60
CA ARG A 51 38.17 -68.86 -3.10
C ARG A 51 39.26 -69.14 -2.07
N LYS A 52 39.14 -70.21 -1.27
CA LYS A 52 40.19 -70.64 -0.32
C LYS A 52 41.38 -71.28 -1.03
N GLU A 53 41.15 -71.96 -2.14
CA GLU A 53 42.19 -72.62 -2.95
C GLU A 53 42.86 -71.70 -3.97
N GLN A 54 42.25 -70.55 -4.28
CA GLN A 54 42.92 -69.50 -5.05
C GLN A 54 44.21 -69.09 -4.32
N PRO A 55 45.35 -69.00 -5.04
CA PRO A 55 46.53 -68.38 -4.47
C PRO A 55 46.08 -67.00 -3.99
N LYS A 56 46.15 -66.75 -2.68
CA LYS A 56 46.09 -65.38 -2.19
C LYS A 56 47.16 -64.65 -2.99
N GLU A 57 46.76 -63.78 -3.90
CA GLU A 57 47.72 -62.96 -4.64
C GLU A 57 48.68 -62.44 -3.58
N PRO A 58 50.00 -62.73 -3.69
CA PRO A 58 50.93 -62.23 -2.71
C PRO A 58 50.67 -60.74 -2.65
N GLY A 59 50.14 -60.30 -1.49
CA GLY A 59 49.90 -58.90 -1.22
C GLY A 59 51.15 -58.17 -1.67
N ASN A 60 50.95 -57.10 -2.43
CA ASN A 60 51.96 -56.37 -3.16
C ASN A 60 52.96 -55.67 -2.20
N ASN A 61 53.60 -56.43 -1.30
CA ASN A 61 54.78 -56.07 -0.54
C ASN A 61 55.97 -56.30 -1.47
N ARG A 62 56.08 -55.43 -2.48
CA ARG A 62 57.41 -55.08 -2.95
C ARG A 62 57.92 -54.05 -1.96
N ASP A 63 58.68 -54.50 -0.97
CA ASP A 63 59.69 -53.66 -0.31
C ASP A 63 60.69 -53.24 -1.40
N THR A 64 60.25 -52.32 -2.24
CA THR A 64 61.10 -51.66 -3.22
C THR A 64 61.66 -50.50 -2.43
N GLU A 65 62.87 -50.66 -1.90
CA GLU A 65 63.62 -49.54 -1.35
C GLU A 65 63.77 -48.52 -2.47
N LEU A 66 62.94 -47.48 -2.42
CA LEU A 66 62.91 -46.44 -3.42
C LEU A 66 64.28 -45.75 -3.38
N PRO A 67 65.02 -45.69 -4.50
CA PRO A 67 66.33 -45.05 -4.53
C PRO A 67 66.29 -43.64 -3.91
N GLU A 68 67.24 -43.32 -3.03
CA GLU A 68 67.23 -42.07 -2.24
C GLU A 68 67.10 -40.81 -3.11
N ASN A 69 67.64 -40.84 -4.33
CA ASN A 69 67.52 -39.76 -5.30
C ASN A 69 66.06 -39.52 -5.74
N ILE A 70 65.27 -40.57 -5.97
CA ILE A 70 63.85 -40.46 -6.34
C ILE A 70 63.03 -39.96 -5.14
N LEU A 71 63.32 -40.46 -3.93
CA LEU A 71 62.68 -39.99 -2.71
C LEU A 71 62.98 -38.52 -2.42
N ALA A 72 64.21 -38.07 -2.64
CA ALA A 72 64.62 -36.69 -2.47
C ALA A 72 63.91 -35.75 -3.46
N VAL A 73 63.80 -36.15 -4.74
CA VAL A 73 63.07 -35.38 -5.76
C VAL A 73 61.58 -35.29 -5.40
N PHE A 74 60.96 -36.39 -4.98
CA PHE A 74 59.56 -36.40 -4.56
C PHE A 74 59.30 -35.50 -3.34
N LYS A 75 60.17 -35.55 -2.32
CA LYS A 75 60.06 -34.66 -1.15
C LYS A 75 60.21 -33.19 -1.55
N ALA A 76 61.11 -32.88 -2.49
CA ALA A 76 61.31 -31.52 -2.98
C ALA A 76 60.09 -31.02 -3.77
N THR A 77 59.54 -31.83 -4.69
CA THR A 77 58.34 -31.45 -5.45
C THR A 77 57.12 -31.33 -4.55
N TRP A 78 56.93 -32.25 -3.60
CA TRP A 78 55.87 -32.18 -2.59
C TRP A 78 55.96 -30.92 -1.74
N ARG A 79 57.16 -30.58 -1.25
CA ARG A 79 57.38 -29.35 -0.47
C ARG A 79 57.04 -28.11 -1.28
N THR A 80 57.48 -28.03 -2.54
CA THR A 80 57.14 -26.91 -3.43
C THR A 80 55.65 -26.82 -3.69
N ALA A 81 54.99 -27.95 -3.96
CA ALA A 81 53.54 -28.00 -4.16
C ALA A 81 52.77 -27.58 -2.89
N THR A 82 53.25 -27.96 -1.71
CA THR A 82 52.62 -27.59 -0.43
C THR A 82 52.80 -26.09 -0.17
N ILE A 83 54.00 -25.54 -0.41
CA ILE A 83 54.25 -24.10 -0.28
C ILE A 83 53.34 -23.29 -1.23
N GLU A 84 53.18 -23.76 -2.47
CA GLU A 84 52.32 -23.06 -3.44
C GLU A 84 50.84 -23.18 -3.08
N ALA A 85 50.39 -24.34 -2.61
CA ALA A 85 49.03 -24.54 -2.10
C ALA A 85 48.75 -23.68 -0.86
N ASP A 86 49.71 -23.56 0.06
CA ASP A 86 49.60 -22.70 1.24
C ASP A 86 49.50 -21.22 0.86
N LYS A 87 50.30 -20.77 -0.12
CA LYS A 87 50.21 -19.40 -0.67
C LYS A 87 48.85 -19.14 -1.32
N ALA A 88 48.38 -20.06 -2.17
CA ALA A 88 47.08 -19.93 -2.82
C ALA A 88 45.94 -19.89 -1.78
N THR A 89 46.02 -20.73 -0.75
CA THR A 89 45.04 -20.76 0.35
C THR A 89 45.07 -19.48 1.18
N ALA A 90 46.27 -18.94 1.47
CA ALA A 90 46.42 -17.67 2.18
C ALA A 90 45.83 -16.51 1.36
N ALA A 91 46.14 -16.43 0.07
CA ALA A 91 45.59 -15.41 -0.83
C ALA A 91 44.06 -15.50 -0.93
N ALA A 92 43.51 -16.71 -1.06
CA ALA A 92 42.06 -16.92 -1.10
C ALA A 92 41.38 -16.50 0.21
N ARG A 93 42.01 -16.78 1.37
CA ARG A 93 41.50 -16.35 2.68
C ARG A 93 41.54 -14.84 2.85
N GLU A 94 42.60 -14.18 2.41
CA GLU A 94 42.73 -12.72 2.45
C GLU A 94 41.68 -12.06 1.55
N GLN A 95 41.52 -12.54 0.31
CA GLN A 95 40.50 -12.04 -0.59
C GLN A 95 39.09 -12.23 -0.01
N ALA A 96 38.77 -13.42 0.51
CA ALA A 96 37.48 -13.68 1.14
C ALA A 96 37.24 -12.79 2.37
N ALA A 97 38.27 -12.51 3.17
CA ALA A 97 38.16 -11.62 4.33
C ALA A 97 37.86 -10.18 3.91
N GLU A 98 38.51 -9.67 2.87
CA GLU A 98 38.23 -8.33 2.33
C GLU A 98 36.84 -8.25 1.68
N GLU A 99 36.40 -9.29 0.96
CA GLU A 99 35.04 -9.36 0.40
C GLU A 99 33.97 -9.35 1.51
N VAL A 100 34.16 -10.15 2.58
CA VAL A 100 33.25 -10.15 3.74
C VAL A 100 33.21 -8.79 4.41
N LYS A 101 34.35 -8.15 4.60
CA LYS A 101 34.44 -6.82 5.21
C LYS A 101 33.76 -5.75 4.35
N ALA A 102 33.94 -5.80 3.03
CA ALA A 102 33.27 -4.91 2.09
C ALA A 102 31.75 -5.11 2.12
N ALA A 103 31.28 -6.37 2.11
CA ALA A 103 29.87 -6.70 2.20
C ALA A 103 29.26 -6.25 3.53
N GLN A 104 29.95 -6.45 4.65
CA GLN A 104 29.51 -5.97 5.96
C GLN A 104 29.36 -4.46 6.01
N LYS A 105 30.32 -3.72 5.43
CA LYS A 105 30.25 -2.27 5.34
C LYS A 105 29.06 -1.80 4.50
N GLN A 106 28.85 -2.41 3.33
CA GLN A 106 27.69 -2.09 2.48
C GLN A 106 26.38 -2.41 3.19
N PHE A 107 26.33 -3.52 3.94
CA PHE A 107 25.16 -3.89 4.71
C PHE A 107 24.86 -2.88 5.84
N SER A 108 25.88 -2.43 6.58
CA SER A 108 25.68 -1.38 7.59
C SER A 108 25.20 -0.06 6.98
N GLU A 109 25.80 0.36 5.86
CA GLU A 109 25.37 1.58 5.16
C GLU A 109 23.93 1.48 4.64
N ALA A 110 23.53 0.29 4.17
CA ALA A 110 22.16 0.03 3.74
C ALA A 110 21.17 0.06 4.92
N LEU A 111 21.54 -0.49 6.09
CA LEU A 111 20.71 -0.42 7.29
C LEU A 111 20.53 1.03 7.77
N ASP A 112 21.61 1.82 7.82
CA ASP A 112 21.54 3.24 8.20
C ASP A 112 20.64 4.04 7.22
N ALA A 113 20.71 3.70 5.92
CA ALA A 113 19.85 4.31 4.91
C ALA A 113 18.37 3.92 5.09
N ILE A 114 18.09 2.66 5.43
CA ILE A 114 16.73 2.20 5.73
C ILE A 114 16.18 2.91 6.95
N GLU A 115 16.93 2.98 8.06
CA GLU A 115 16.50 3.65 9.28
C GLU A 115 16.17 5.13 9.02
N ARG A 116 17.00 5.81 8.21
CA ARG A 116 16.74 7.19 7.82
C ARG A 116 15.48 7.32 6.96
N LEU A 117 15.24 6.41 6.01
CA LEU A 117 14.05 6.42 5.17
C LEU A 117 12.79 6.11 5.96
N GLU A 118 12.85 5.20 6.93
CA GLU A 118 11.75 4.88 7.84
C GLU A 118 11.41 6.09 8.72
N ALA A 119 12.42 6.74 9.31
CA ALA A 119 12.22 7.96 10.10
C ALA A 119 11.62 9.11 9.26
N GLN A 120 12.04 9.26 8.01
CA GLN A 120 11.46 10.24 7.09
C GLN A 120 10.00 9.88 6.76
N SER A 121 9.72 8.61 6.46
CA SER A 121 8.37 8.13 6.17
C SER A 121 7.42 8.37 7.34
N ASP A 122 7.86 8.13 8.57
CA ASP A 122 7.07 8.38 9.78
C ASP A 122 6.81 9.88 9.99
N SER A 123 7.80 10.73 9.71
CA SER A 123 7.64 12.18 9.75
C SER A 123 6.65 12.67 8.69
N ASP A 124 6.77 12.18 7.46
CA ASP A 124 5.90 12.56 6.36
C ASP A 124 4.46 12.09 6.61
N ALA A 125 4.26 10.89 7.16
CA ALA A 125 2.95 10.38 7.55
C ALA A 125 2.27 11.30 8.58
N LYS A 126 2.99 11.75 9.61
CA LYS A 126 2.48 12.72 10.60
C LYS A 126 2.11 14.05 9.96
N GLN A 127 2.95 14.56 9.06
CA GLN A 127 2.65 15.80 8.34
C GLN A 127 1.40 15.67 7.45
N ILE A 128 1.22 14.53 6.79
CA ILE A 128 0.03 14.25 5.99
C ILE A 128 -1.22 14.23 6.89
N GLU A 129 -1.16 13.57 8.04
CA GLU A 129 -2.26 13.55 9.01
C GLU A 129 -2.63 14.96 9.50
N GLU A 130 -1.63 15.77 9.88
CA GLU A 130 -1.84 17.15 10.32
C GLU A 130 -2.44 18.03 9.21
N LEU A 131 -1.93 17.93 7.98
CA LEU A 131 -2.44 18.69 6.84
C LEU A 131 -3.85 18.25 6.46
N THR A 132 -4.15 16.95 6.53
CA THR A 132 -5.50 16.42 6.29
C THR A 132 -6.49 16.93 7.33
N ALA A 133 -6.10 16.95 8.61
CA ALA A 133 -6.93 17.51 9.68
C ALA A 133 -7.21 19.01 9.47
N LYS A 134 -6.18 19.79 9.10
CA LYS A 134 -6.34 21.23 8.78
C LYS A 134 -7.23 21.44 7.56
N ALA A 135 -7.12 20.61 6.53
CA ALA A 135 -7.97 20.70 5.35
C ALA A 135 -9.44 20.45 5.71
N ALA A 136 -9.74 19.44 6.54
CA ALA A 136 -11.09 19.17 7.02
C ALA A 136 -11.65 20.32 7.89
N GLU A 137 -10.82 20.91 8.76
CA GLU A 137 -11.21 22.08 9.55
C GLU A 137 -11.56 23.28 8.66
N LEU A 138 -10.72 23.57 7.66
CA LEU A 138 -10.95 24.67 6.73
C LEU A 138 -12.21 24.44 5.89
N ASP A 139 -12.46 23.21 5.44
CA ASP A 139 -13.68 22.87 4.70
C ASP A 139 -14.94 23.08 5.55
N SER A 140 -14.91 22.62 6.81
CA SER A 140 -15.99 22.88 7.77
C SER A 140 -16.24 24.38 7.96
N LYS A 141 -15.17 25.17 8.09
CA LYS A 141 -15.26 26.62 8.25
C LYS A 141 -15.79 27.33 7.00
N VAL A 142 -15.42 26.86 5.81
CA VAL A 142 -15.98 27.36 4.54
C VAL A 142 -17.47 27.08 4.47
N ASN A 143 -17.91 25.87 4.82
CA ASN A 143 -19.33 25.52 4.83
C ASN A 143 -20.13 26.38 5.82
N GLN A 144 -19.61 26.59 7.04
CA GLN A 144 -20.23 27.50 8.02
C GLN A 144 -20.35 28.93 7.51
N LEU A 145 -19.30 29.46 6.86
CA LEU A 145 -19.33 30.81 6.28
C LEU A 145 -20.30 30.93 5.11
N GLN A 146 -20.46 29.87 4.30
CA GLN A 146 -21.44 29.83 3.22
C GLN A 146 -22.87 29.83 3.76
N GLU A 147 -23.15 29.05 4.81
CA GLU A 147 -24.45 29.03 5.49
C GLU A 147 -24.78 30.40 6.10
N ALA A 148 -23.83 31.01 6.83
CA ALA A 148 -23.98 32.34 7.39
C ALA A 148 -24.27 33.38 6.30
N ARG A 149 -23.52 33.34 5.18
CA ARG A 149 -23.74 34.24 4.04
C ARG A 149 -25.13 34.05 3.41
N ALA A 150 -25.63 32.82 3.34
CA ALA A 150 -26.97 32.55 2.82
C ALA A 150 -28.06 33.13 3.75
N ALA A 151 -27.89 32.99 5.07
CA ALA A 151 -28.80 33.56 6.08
C ALA A 151 -28.79 35.10 6.06
N ASP A 152 -27.61 35.72 5.96
CA ASP A 152 -27.48 37.17 5.80
C ASP A 152 -28.15 37.65 4.51
N GLY A 153 -27.97 36.93 3.41
CA GLY A 153 -28.62 37.22 2.13
C GLY A 153 -30.15 37.17 2.21
N ALA A 154 -30.71 36.19 2.92
CA ALA A 154 -32.14 36.10 3.18
C ALA A 154 -32.64 37.30 4.01
N THR A 155 -31.92 37.64 5.08
CA THR A 155 -32.24 38.79 5.95
C THR A 155 -32.22 40.10 5.18
N ILE A 156 -31.22 40.31 4.32
CA ILE A 156 -31.12 41.50 3.46
C ILE A 156 -32.33 41.59 2.51
N ASN A 157 -32.74 40.48 1.92
CA ASN A 157 -33.90 40.46 1.02
C ASN A 157 -35.20 40.79 1.77
N GLU A 158 -35.39 40.23 2.96
CA GLU A 158 -36.55 40.55 3.81
C GLU A 158 -36.58 42.04 4.19
N LEU A 159 -35.46 42.59 4.66
CA LEU A 159 -35.36 44.01 5.00
C LEU A 159 -35.63 44.91 3.80
N ARG A 160 -35.17 44.54 2.60
CA ARG A 160 -35.48 45.27 1.36
C ARG A 160 -36.98 45.25 1.05
N GLN A 161 -37.63 44.10 1.22
CA GLN A 161 -39.08 43.99 1.01
C GLN A 161 -39.86 44.82 2.03
N GLN A 162 -39.47 44.78 3.30
CA GLN A 162 -40.07 45.59 4.36
C GLN A 162 -39.91 47.09 4.08
N THR A 163 -38.70 47.53 3.72
CA THR A 163 -38.40 48.92 3.38
C THR A 163 -39.24 49.39 2.20
N GLY A 164 -39.32 48.60 1.12
CA GLY A 164 -40.16 48.93 -0.04
C GLY A 164 -41.66 48.93 0.28
N GLY A 165 -42.11 48.11 1.24
CA GLY A 165 -43.48 48.16 1.76
C GLY A 165 -43.76 49.44 2.56
N GLN A 166 -42.83 49.81 3.44
CA GLN A 166 -42.91 51.05 4.23
C GLN A 166 -42.89 52.30 3.36
N GLU A 167 -42.06 52.34 2.30
CA GLU A 167 -42.03 53.44 1.34
C GLU A 167 -43.39 53.64 0.65
N LYS A 168 -44.03 52.55 0.22
CA LYS A 168 -45.38 52.61 -0.38
C LYS A 168 -46.44 53.08 0.61
N GLU A 169 -46.37 52.64 1.87
CA GLU A 169 -47.31 53.08 2.90
C GLU A 169 -47.11 54.57 3.24
N ILE A 170 -45.87 55.03 3.31
CA ILE A 170 -45.57 56.46 3.48
C ILE A 170 -46.13 57.27 2.31
N GLU A 171 -46.00 56.78 1.08
CA GLU A 171 -46.57 57.43 -0.11
C GLU A 171 -48.10 57.48 -0.04
N ARG A 172 -48.76 56.38 0.36
CA ARG A 172 -50.21 56.31 0.55
C ARG A 172 -50.69 57.33 1.59
N LEU A 173 -50.07 57.34 2.77
CA LEU A 173 -50.41 58.27 3.85
C LEU A 173 -50.18 59.73 3.46
N ARG A 174 -49.13 60.03 2.68
CA ARG A 174 -48.89 61.38 2.13
C ARG A 174 -50.02 61.81 1.20
N ASN A 175 -50.46 60.93 0.30
CA ASN A 175 -51.56 61.19 -0.63
C ASN A 175 -52.88 61.38 0.11
N GLU A 176 -53.17 60.55 1.12
CA GLU A 176 -54.36 60.68 1.98
C GLU A 176 -54.35 62.02 2.74
N LEU A 177 -53.21 62.40 3.34
CA LEU A 177 -53.04 63.67 4.03
C LEU A 177 -53.25 64.87 3.10
N GLU A 178 -52.74 64.81 1.87
CA GLU A 178 -52.94 65.87 0.87
C GLU A 178 -54.42 65.98 0.47
N ARG A 179 -55.11 64.85 0.31
CA ARG A 179 -56.55 64.84 0.01
C ARG A 179 -57.37 65.45 1.14
N GLU A 180 -57.11 65.04 2.39
CA GLU A 180 -57.77 65.63 3.55
C GLU A 180 -57.54 67.13 3.68
N ARG A 181 -56.31 67.61 3.38
CA ARG A 181 -56.01 69.05 3.38
C ARG A 181 -56.85 69.79 2.35
N LYS A 182 -56.94 69.27 1.12
CA LYS A 182 -57.78 69.86 0.06
C LYS A 182 -59.26 69.88 0.44
N GLU A 183 -59.77 68.81 1.04
CA GLU A 183 -61.15 68.72 1.54
C GLU A 183 -61.41 69.74 2.65
N LYS A 184 -60.50 69.85 3.63
CA LYS A 184 -60.58 70.86 4.71
C LYS A 184 -60.56 72.28 4.14
N ASP A 185 -59.67 72.58 3.21
CA ASP A 185 -59.58 73.91 2.57
C ASP A 185 -60.86 74.25 1.80
N ALA A 186 -61.45 73.27 1.10
CA ALA A 186 -62.73 73.44 0.41
C ALA A 186 -63.88 73.70 1.39
N ALA A 187 -63.98 72.92 2.47
CA ALA A 187 -64.99 73.09 3.51
C ALA A 187 -64.86 74.46 4.21
N VAL A 188 -63.64 74.94 4.46
CA VAL A 188 -63.39 76.26 5.03
C VAL A 188 -63.86 77.37 4.08
N ARG A 189 -63.62 77.25 2.76
CA ARG A 189 -64.13 78.20 1.77
C ARG A 189 -65.65 78.21 1.70
N GLU A 190 -66.27 77.04 1.62
CA GLU A 190 -67.74 76.91 1.60
C GLU A 190 -68.36 77.50 2.87
N ALA A 191 -67.79 77.22 4.05
CA ALA A 191 -68.24 77.80 5.32
C ALA A 191 -68.12 79.34 5.32
N ALA A 192 -67.06 79.89 4.72
CA ALA A 192 -66.90 81.34 4.59
C ALA A 192 -67.94 81.96 3.65
N GLU A 193 -68.25 81.30 2.52
CA GLU A 193 -69.29 81.73 1.57
C GLU A 193 -70.69 81.67 2.21
N LEU A 194 -71.03 80.55 2.87
CA LEU A 194 -72.29 80.39 3.58
C LEU A 194 -72.46 81.44 4.70
N LYS A 195 -71.38 81.74 5.43
CA LYS A 195 -71.41 82.82 6.43
C LYS A 195 -71.68 84.18 5.78
N GLY A 196 -71.00 84.51 4.67
CA GLY A 196 -71.22 85.76 3.95
C GLY A 196 -72.66 85.91 3.40
N THR A 197 -73.24 84.81 2.89
CA THR A 197 -74.65 84.81 2.43
C THR A 197 -75.63 84.94 3.60
N ALA A 198 -75.39 84.26 4.73
CA ALA A 198 -76.19 84.39 5.93
C ALA A 198 -76.17 85.83 6.49
N ASP A 199 -75.00 86.46 6.54
CA ASP A 199 -74.86 87.86 6.97
C ASP A 199 -75.62 88.81 6.01
N THR A 200 -75.56 88.56 4.70
CA THR A 200 -76.31 89.33 3.70
C THR A 200 -77.83 89.16 3.86
N LEU A 201 -78.31 87.93 4.02
CA LEU A 201 -79.73 87.63 4.25
C LEU A 201 -80.23 88.25 5.55
N LYS A 202 -79.41 88.25 6.61
CA LYS A 202 -79.73 88.91 7.87
C LYS A 202 -79.89 90.42 7.68
N ALA A 203 -78.96 91.08 6.99
CA ALA A 203 -79.06 92.50 6.66
C ALA A 203 -80.29 92.83 5.79
N GLN A 204 -80.60 91.96 4.81
CA GLN A 204 -81.82 92.10 3.99
C GLN A 204 -83.10 91.97 4.83
N ASN A 205 -83.16 91.00 5.74
CA ASN A 205 -84.28 90.83 6.67
C ASN A 205 -84.44 92.04 7.59
N GLU A 206 -83.36 92.55 8.18
CA GLU A 206 -83.39 93.77 9.00
C GLU A 206 -83.92 94.98 8.20
N SER A 207 -83.50 95.13 6.94
CA SER A 207 -84.00 96.17 6.02
C SER A 207 -85.50 96.01 5.72
N LEU A 208 -85.96 94.78 5.44
CA LEU A 208 -87.37 94.49 5.19
C LEU A 208 -88.25 94.72 6.42
N MET A 209 -87.80 94.29 7.60
CA MET A 209 -88.51 94.53 8.86
C MET A 209 -88.62 96.02 9.18
N THR A 210 -87.58 96.80 8.87
CA THR A 210 -87.63 98.27 8.97
C THR A 210 -88.66 98.87 8.02
N LYS A 211 -88.72 98.40 6.76
CA LYS A 211 -89.72 98.86 5.77
C LYS A 211 -91.16 98.46 6.15
N LEU A 212 -91.36 97.26 6.69
CA LEU A 212 -92.69 96.78 7.11
C LEU A 212 -93.17 97.47 8.39
N GLY A 213 -92.28 97.70 9.36
CA GLY A 213 -92.56 98.49 10.57
C GLY A 213 -92.83 99.97 10.26
N GLY A 214 -92.17 100.53 9.24
CA GLY A 214 -92.45 101.87 8.72
C GLY A 214 -93.82 101.98 8.02
N LYS A 215 -94.34 100.89 7.45
CA LYS A 215 -95.64 100.86 6.76
C LYS A 215 -96.84 100.69 7.70
N THR A 216 -96.60 100.36 8.98
CA THR A 216 -97.65 100.20 10.01
C THR A 216 -97.87 101.43 10.89
N ARG A 217 -97.09 102.51 10.73
CA ARG A 217 -97.40 103.83 11.28
C ARG A 217 -97.81 104.74 10.13
N LYS A 218 -99.14 104.87 9.95
CA LYS A 218 -99.78 105.95 9.19
C LYS A 218 -99.30 107.31 9.67
#